data_AF-A0A3A8ZTI1-F1
#
_entry.id   AF-A0A3A8ZTI1-F1
#
_cell.length_a   1.000
_cell.length_b   1.000
_cell.length_c   1.000
_cell.angle_alpha   90.00
_cell.angle_beta   90.00
_cell.angle_gamma   90.00
#
_symmetry.space_group_name_H-M   'P 1'
#
loop_
_entity.id
_entity.type
_entity.pdbx_description
1 polymer ?
#
loop_
_entity_poly.entity_id
_entity_poly.type
_entity_poly.pdbx_seq_one_letter_code
_entity_poly.pdbx_strand_id
1 'polypeptide(L)'
;MTLEASFALPLFLFAVLNILFAVSIIGTQSRIHAALHQAGNKMAFAGYVYEKTAGSILPDGLAGVAMTQGYARSQVLECVGRAYLDQSCVKGGSAGVSFDGSSVMGAGDIIDLKVSYRVRPFIELMGFEGFAMSQRYYGKAWTGYDVTRLVSDTSGEDPMVFITESGTVYHLDRNCTYLNPSVKSVSTESVTDLRNDSGGRYYACERCGKVPAQGQVYITDYGDSYHSQLNCSGLKRTIYTVPLSQTGGRGRCSKCG
;
A
#
# COMPACT_ATOMS: atom_id res chain seq x y z
N MET A 1 -46.27 46.26 16.06
CA MET A 1 -45.09 45.37 16.09
C MET A 1 -44.88 44.95 17.54
N THR A 2 -45.05 43.67 17.86
CA THR A 2 -44.88 43.18 19.25
C THR A 2 -43.40 43.13 19.61
N LEU A 3 -43.05 43.55 20.83
CA LEU A 3 -41.66 43.59 21.31
C LEU A 3 -41.00 42.21 21.20
N GLU A 4 -41.74 41.14 21.43
CA GLU A 4 -41.28 39.75 21.31
C GLU A 4 -40.82 39.42 19.87
N ALA A 5 -41.56 39.86 18.85
CA ALA A 5 -41.18 39.66 17.45
C ALA A 5 -39.93 40.45 17.05
N SER A 6 -39.68 41.59 17.70
CA SER A 6 -38.49 42.43 17.44
C SER A 6 -37.18 41.82 17.98
N PHE A 7 -37.25 40.95 19.00
CA PHE A 7 -36.08 40.22 19.52
C PHE A 7 -35.95 38.80 18.95
N ALA A 8 -37.06 38.14 18.64
CA ALA A 8 -37.05 36.78 18.11
C ALA A 8 -36.32 36.69 16.76
N LEU A 9 -36.54 37.63 15.84
CA LEU A 9 -35.93 37.60 14.51
C LEU A 9 -34.39 37.79 14.56
N PRO A 10 -33.81 38.79 15.24
CA PRO A 10 -32.37 38.92 15.38
C PRO A 10 -31.70 37.69 16.03
N LEU A 11 -32.30 37.13 17.08
CA LEU A 11 -31.77 35.94 17.74
C LEU A 11 -31.79 34.72 16.83
N PHE A 12 -32.88 34.52 16.08
CA PHE A 12 -32.98 33.46 15.09
C PHE A 12 -31.92 33.61 13.99
N LEU A 13 -31.76 34.80 13.42
CA LEU A 13 -30.73 35.07 12.40
C LEU A 13 -29.32 34.86 12.95
N PHE A 14 -29.06 35.31 14.19
CA PHE A 14 -27.79 35.06 14.86
C PHE A 14 -27.50 33.56 14.98
N ALA A 15 -28.49 32.76 15.40
CA ALA A 15 -28.32 31.31 15.49
C ALA A 15 -28.03 30.69 14.11
N VAL A 16 -28.79 31.05 13.08
CA VAL A 16 -28.58 30.55 11.70
C VAL A 16 -27.19 30.94 11.17
N LEU A 17 -26.74 32.17 11.38
CA LEU A 17 -25.42 32.64 10.95
C LEU A 17 -24.29 31.87 11.65
N ASN A 18 -24.43 31.56 12.94
CA ASN A 18 -23.47 30.73 13.66
C ASN A 18 -23.41 29.29 13.13
N ILE A 19 -24.56 28.71 12.77
CA ILE A 19 -24.61 27.37 12.16
C ILE A 19 -23.91 27.39 10.79
N LEU A 20 -24.20 28.38 9.93
CA LEU A 20 -23.53 28.54 8.64
C LEU A 20 -22.02 28.75 8.81
N PHE A 21 -21.62 29.51 9.82
CA PHE A 21 -20.21 29.72 10.14
C PHE A 21 -19.52 28.43 10.59
N ALA A 22 -20.18 27.60 11.42
CA ALA A 22 -19.67 26.30 11.82
C ALA A 22 -19.45 25.37 10.60
N VAL A 23 -20.36 25.37 9.64
CA VAL A 23 -20.19 24.63 8.38
C VAL A 23 -18.98 25.14 7.60
N SER A 24 -18.74 26.46 7.56
CA SER A 24 -17.55 27.05 6.94
C SER A 24 -16.25 26.61 7.62
N ILE A 25 -16.24 26.51 8.95
CA ILE A 25 -15.10 25.99 9.72
C ILE A 25 -14.83 24.52 9.36
N ILE A 26 -15.87 23.68 9.37
CA ILE A 26 -15.75 22.26 9.00
C ILE A 26 -15.27 22.10 7.56
N GLY A 27 -15.79 22.91 6.63
CA GLY A 27 -15.36 22.92 5.23
C GLY A 27 -13.88 23.29 5.07
N THR A 28 -13.43 24.30 5.81
CA THR A 28 -12.01 24.72 5.84
C THR A 28 -11.13 23.60 6.39
N GLN A 29 -11.50 23.02 7.54
CA GLN A 29 -10.80 21.91 8.17
C GLN A 29 -10.70 20.70 7.22
N SER A 30 -11.78 20.38 6.51
CA SER A 30 -11.84 19.24 5.58
C SER A 30 -10.92 19.46 4.37
N ARG A 31 -10.89 20.67 3.82
CA ARG A 31 -9.99 21.04 2.71
C ARG A 31 -8.52 20.98 3.13
N ILE A 32 -8.17 21.52 4.29
CA ILE A 32 -6.81 21.45 4.82
C ILE A 32 -6.41 20.00 5.09
N HIS A 33 -7.30 19.18 5.65
CA HIS A 33 -7.06 17.75 5.87
C HIS A 33 -6.78 17.00 4.55
N ALA A 34 -7.62 17.23 3.53
CA ALA A 34 -7.44 16.62 2.22
C ALA A 34 -6.12 17.04 1.57
N ALA A 35 -5.79 18.33 1.62
CA ALA A 35 -4.55 18.86 1.08
C ALA A 35 -3.31 18.31 1.82
N LEU A 36 -3.37 18.16 3.14
CA LEU A 36 -2.32 17.52 3.93
C LEU A 36 -2.08 16.08 3.48
N HIS A 37 -3.16 15.31 3.29
CA HIS A 37 -3.05 13.92 2.87
C HIS A 37 -2.56 13.80 1.42
N GLN A 38 -3.00 14.68 0.53
CA GLN A 38 -2.53 14.73 -0.85
C GLN A 38 -1.05 15.10 -0.94
N ALA A 39 -0.61 16.13 -0.22
CA ALA A 39 0.80 16.53 -0.15
C ALA A 39 1.65 15.44 0.49
N GLY A 40 1.19 14.87 1.60
CA GLY A 40 1.83 13.74 2.29
C GLY A 40 2.04 12.54 1.37
N ASN A 41 1.02 12.13 0.62
CA ASN A 41 1.12 11.00 -0.31
C ASN A 41 2.02 11.29 -1.52
N LYS A 42 1.97 12.50 -2.08
CA LYS A 42 2.92 12.92 -3.13
C LYS A 42 4.35 12.85 -2.61
N MET A 43 4.58 13.29 -1.37
CA MET A 43 5.89 13.22 -0.75
C MET A 43 6.32 11.78 -0.46
N ALA A 44 5.41 10.92 0.00
CA ALA A 44 5.71 9.52 0.23
C ALA A 44 6.14 8.81 -1.06
N PHE A 45 5.50 9.14 -2.19
CA PHE A 45 5.88 8.66 -3.51
C PHE A 45 7.21 9.26 -4.00
N ALA A 46 7.44 10.56 -3.80
CA ALA A 46 8.70 11.20 -4.17
C ALA A 46 9.90 10.62 -3.40
N GLY A 47 9.71 10.22 -2.14
CA GLY A 47 10.73 9.52 -1.35
C GLY A 47 11.19 8.21 -2.00
N TYR A 48 10.28 7.42 -2.58
CA TYR A 48 10.62 6.20 -3.32
C TYR A 48 11.49 6.49 -4.56
N VAL A 49 11.14 7.53 -5.33
CA VAL A 49 11.91 7.91 -6.52
C VAL A 49 13.30 8.40 -6.11
N TYR A 50 13.40 9.23 -5.07
CA TYR A 50 14.68 9.72 -4.59
C TYR A 50 15.62 8.58 -4.17
N GLU A 51 15.13 7.58 -3.43
CA GLU A 51 15.93 6.44 -3.01
C GLU A 51 16.39 5.57 -4.20
N LYS A 52 15.50 5.26 -5.15
CA LYS A 52 15.87 4.47 -6.34
C LYS A 52 16.75 5.21 -7.35
N THR A 53 16.65 6.54 -7.39
CA THR A 53 17.35 7.39 -8.36
C THR A 53 18.59 8.05 -7.77
N ALA A 54 18.88 7.93 -6.47
CA ALA A 54 20.19 8.30 -5.91
C ALA A 54 21.37 7.53 -6.54
N GLY A 55 21.12 6.50 -7.36
CA GLY A 55 22.09 5.80 -8.21
C GLY A 55 22.06 6.11 -9.72
N SER A 56 21.16 6.97 -10.23
CA SER A 56 21.09 7.32 -11.66
C SER A 56 20.47 8.70 -11.91
N ILE A 57 20.81 9.33 -13.03
CA ILE A 57 20.49 10.73 -13.33
C ILE A 57 18.98 11.01 -13.21
N LEU A 58 18.63 11.99 -12.38
CA LEU A 58 17.25 12.41 -12.10
C LEU A 58 16.56 12.93 -13.39
N PRO A 59 15.31 12.56 -13.67
CA PRO A 59 14.53 13.20 -14.74
C PRO A 59 14.27 14.68 -14.41
N ASP A 60 14.46 15.55 -15.40
CA ASP A 60 14.42 17.03 -15.31
C ASP A 60 13.14 17.65 -14.70
N GLY A 61 12.09 16.86 -14.44
CA GLY A 61 10.87 17.33 -13.76
C GLY A 61 10.81 17.10 -12.25
N LEU A 62 11.65 16.22 -11.69
CA LEU A 62 11.65 15.83 -10.26
C LEU A 62 13.03 16.02 -9.60
N ALA A 63 14.07 16.31 -10.40
CA ALA A 63 15.46 16.42 -9.98
C ALA A 63 15.77 17.53 -8.94
N GLY A 64 14.86 18.47 -8.73
CA GLY A 64 15.07 19.65 -7.88
C GLY A 64 14.24 19.72 -6.61
N VAL A 65 13.38 18.73 -6.33
CA VAL A 65 12.50 18.79 -5.15
C VAL A 65 13.30 18.41 -3.92
N ALA A 66 13.98 19.39 -3.33
CA ALA A 66 14.40 19.29 -1.94
C ALA A 66 13.11 19.10 -1.11
N MET A 67 12.91 17.86 -0.65
CA MET A 67 11.79 17.39 0.17
C MET A 67 11.84 18.07 1.54
N THR A 68 11.55 19.36 1.54
CA THR A 68 11.70 20.27 2.67
C THR A 68 10.33 20.64 3.21
N GLN A 69 10.31 21.11 4.45
CA GLN A 69 9.12 21.69 5.06
C GLN A 69 8.54 22.85 4.22
N GLY A 70 9.39 23.63 3.53
CA GLY A 70 8.96 24.71 2.64
C GLY A 70 8.17 24.21 1.42
N TYR A 71 8.64 23.13 0.79
CA TYR A 71 7.92 22.46 -0.29
C TYR A 71 6.57 21.92 0.18
N ALA A 72 6.55 21.23 1.33
CA ALA A 72 5.33 20.71 1.94
C ALA A 72 4.31 21.84 2.19
N ARG A 73 4.76 22.96 2.75
CA ARG A 73 3.94 24.15 2.97
C ARG A 73 3.36 24.69 1.67
N SER A 74 4.18 24.87 0.63
CA SER A 74 3.67 25.40 -0.65
C SER A 74 2.63 24.46 -1.28
N GLN A 75 2.91 23.16 -1.32
CA GLN A 75 1.98 22.18 -1.86
C GLN A 75 0.65 22.16 -1.12
N VAL A 76 0.65 22.20 0.21
CA VAL A 76 -0.60 22.23 0.97
C VAL A 76 -1.36 23.53 0.72
N LEU A 77 -0.70 24.70 0.76
CA LEU A 77 -1.36 25.98 0.52
C LEU A 77 -1.91 26.14 -0.90
N GLU A 78 -1.20 25.62 -1.90
CA GLU A 78 -1.67 25.57 -3.30
C GLU A 78 -2.86 24.62 -3.46
N CYS A 79 -2.79 23.45 -2.84
CA CYS A 79 -3.86 22.44 -2.91
C CYS A 79 -5.15 22.89 -2.22
N VAL A 80 -5.05 23.59 -1.08
CA VAL A 80 -6.22 24.21 -0.42
C VAL A 80 -6.73 25.40 -1.24
N GLY A 81 -5.81 26.15 -1.84
CA GLY A 81 -6.06 27.40 -2.54
C GLY A 81 -5.81 28.60 -1.63
N ARG A 82 -4.77 29.39 -1.91
CA ARG A 82 -4.42 30.59 -1.14
C ARG A 82 -5.56 31.61 -1.11
N ALA A 83 -6.16 31.90 -2.26
CA ALA A 83 -7.29 32.81 -2.38
C ALA A 83 -8.52 32.34 -1.55
N TYR A 84 -8.75 31.03 -1.47
CA TYR A 84 -9.79 30.48 -0.61
C TYR A 84 -9.47 30.72 0.88
N LEU A 85 -8.24 30.43 1.31
CA LEU A 85 -7.81 30.64 2.69
C LEU A 85 -7.91 32.11 3.10
N ASP A 86 -7.51 33.04 2.22
CA ASP A 86 -7.56 34.49 2.47
C ASP A 86 -9.00 35.01 2.67
N GLN A 87 -10.00 34.31 2.13
CA GLN A 87 -11.42 34.63 2.28
C GLN A 87 -12.13 33.76 3.33
N SER A 88 -11.41 32.84 3.98
CA SER A 88 -11.99 31.84 4.88
C SER A 88 -12.16 32.32 6.33
N CYS A 89 -12.46 31.38 7.23
CA CYS A 89 -12.47 31.58 8.67
C CYS A 89 -11.06 31.59 9.31
N VAL A 90 -9.98 31.40 8.53
CA VAL A 90 -8.61 31.44 9.03
C VAL A 90 -8.15 32.88 9.27
N LYS A 91 -7.75 33.19 10.51
CA LYS A 91 -7.17 34.49 10.87
C LYS A 91 -5.83 34.66 10.15
N GLY A 92 -5.70 35.75 9.37
CA GLY A 92 -4.50 35.99 8.54
C GLY A 92 -4.44 35.16 7.26
N GLY A 93 -5.53 34.48 6.89
CA GLY A 93 -5.64 33.76 5.62
C GLY A 93 -4.56 32.69 5.44
N SER A 94 -4.00 32.62 4.23
CA SER A 94 -2.91 31.71 3.89
C SER A 94 -1.62 31.98 4.67
N ALA A 95 -1.36 33.24 5.05
CA ALA A 95 -0.19 33.62 5.86
C ALA A 95 -0.31 33.17 7.33
N GLY A 96 -1.55 33.06 7.83
CA GLY A 96 -1.85 32.61 9.20
C GLY A 96 -1.75 31.10 9.44
N VAL A 97 -1.45 30.31 8.39
CA VAL A 97 -1.25 28.87 8.50
C VAL A 97 0.22 28.56 8.81
N SER A 98 0.47 28.05 10.01
CA SER A 98 1.80 27.59 10.46
C SER A 98 1.98 26.10 10.21
N PHE A 99 3.22 25.72 9.87
CA PHE A 99 3.67 24.34 9.70
C PHE A 99 4.70 23.92 10.76
N ASP A 100 4.80 24.67 11.87
CA ASP A 100 5.82 24.46 12.88
C ASP A 100 5.76 23.05 13.47
N GLY A 101 6.94 22.46 13.67
CA GLY A 101 7.09 21.08 14.15
C GLY A 101 6.79 20.01 13.10
N SER A 102 6.60 20.38 11.84
CA SER A 102 6.59 19.42 10.72
C SER A 102 8.01 18.94 10.40
N SER A 103 8.15 17.66 10.05
CA SER A 103 9.38 17.05 9.55
C SER A 103 9.10 16.22 8.31
N VAL A 104 9.91 16.38 7.27
CA VAL A 104 9.81 15.61 6.03
C VAL A 104 11.01 14.69 5.96
N MET A 105 10.80 13.39 5.70
CA MET A 105 11.86 12.37 5.69
C MET A 105 12.69 12.36 6.98
N GLY A 106 12.01 12.34 8.13
CA GLY A 106 12.63 12.19 9.45
C GLY A 106 13.12 10.76 9.70
N ALA A 107 13.34 10.41 10.98
CA ALA A 107 13.79 9.07 11.36
C ALA A 107 12.86 7.98 10.80
N GLY A 108 13.43 7.00 10.09
CA GLY A 108 12.66 5.91 9.46
C GLY A 108 11.84 6.34 8.24
N ASP A 109 12.26 7.39 7.53
CA ASP A 109 11.60 7.98 6.37
C ASP A 109 10.18 8.48 6.66
N ILE A 110 9.96 8.96 7.88
CA ILE A 110 8.67 9.44 8.34
C ILE A 110 8.42 10.86 7.83
N ILE A 111 7.21 11.08 7.32
CA ILE A 111 6.66 12.36 6.92
C ILE A 111 5.61 12.74 7.98
N ASP A 112 5.93 13.75 8.78
CA ASP A 112 5.08 14.30 9.84
C ASP A 112 4.76 15.76 9.49
N LEU A 113 3.56 16.02 8.98
CA LEU A 113 3.11 17.37 8.66
C LEU A 113 2.12 17.83 9.71
N LYS A 114 2.47 18.89 10.43
CA LYS A 114 1.63 19.52 11.44
C LYS A 114 1.22 20.88 10.92
N VAL A 115 -0.08 21.13 10.88
CA VAL A 115 -0.65 22.42 10.51
C VAL A 115 -1.36 22.99 11.72
N SER A 116 -1.12 24.27 12.00
CA SER A 116 -1.85 25.02 13.01
C SER A 116 -2.28 26.38 12.47
N TYR A 117 -3.47 26.81 12.87
CA TYR A 117 -4.03 28.11 12.49
C TYR A 117 -5.07 28.56 13.52
N ARG A 118 -5.40 29.85 13.54
CA ARG A 118 -6.47 30.39 14.41
C ARG A 118 -7.72 30.62 13.57
N VAL A 119 -8.86 30.12 14.05
CA VAL A 119 -10.18 30.41 13.49
C VAL A 119 -10.64 31.75 14.06
N ARG A 120 -10.95 32.73 13.21
CA ARG A 120 -11.55 34.00 13.65
C ARG A 120 -13.03 33.79 13.99
N PRO A 121 -13.62 34.49 14.96
CA PRO A 121 -15.04 34.39 15.22
C PRO A 121 -15.86 35.08 14.11
N PHE A 122 -17.14 34.75 14.02
CA PHE A 122 -18.07 35.47 13.15
C PHE A 122 -18.25 36.93 13.60
N ILE A 123 -18.32 37.15 14.92
CA ILE A 123 -18.37 38.47 15.56
C ILE A 123 -17.37 38.47 16.73
N GLU A 124 -16.53 39.49 16.80
CA GLU A 124 -15.59 39.70 17.92
C GLU A 124 -16.35 40.31 19.12
N LEU A 125 -17.10 39.47 19.85
CA LEU A 125 -17.83 39.89 21.03
C LEU A 125 -16.96 39.73 22.28
N MET A 126 -16.87 40.78 23.11
CA MET A 126 -16.24 40.76 24.45
C MET A 126 -14.83 40.13 24.50
N GLY A 127 -13.95 40.48 23.56
CA GLY A 127 -12.55 40.03 23.60
C GLY A 127 -12.32 38.57 23.19
N PHE A 128 -13.33 37.88 22.65
CA PHE A 128 -13.12 36.56 22.07
C PHE A 128 -12.38 36.66 20.73
N GLU A 129 -11.11 36.24 20.69
CA GLU A 129 -10.28 36.28 19.49
C GLU A 129 -10.42 35.04 18.58
N GLY A 130 -11.38 34.17 18.89
CA GLY A 130 -11.51 32.86 18.26
C GLY A 130 -10.69 31.77 18.96
N PHE A 131 -10.38 30.69 18.25
CA PHE A 131 -9.72 29.52 18.84
C PHE A 131 -8.70 28.88 17.89
N ALA A 132 -7.73 28.16 18.44
CA ALA A 132 -6.71 27.48 17.65
C ALA A 132 -7.24 26.13 17.12
N MET A 133 -6.89 25.82 15.88
CA MET A 133 -7.10 24.53 15.23
C MET A 133 -5.75 23.93 14.85
N SER A 134 -5.64 22.61 14.96
CA SER A 134 -4.46 21.87 14.54
C SER A 134 -4.84 20.58 13.83
N GLN A 135 -4.10 20.22 12.79
CA GLN A 135 -4.28 18.99 12.03
C GLN A 135 -2.92 18.37 11.72
N ARG A 136 -2.85 17.05 11.64
CA ARG A 136 -1.61 16.32 11.42
C ARG A 136 -1.78 15.24 10.35
N TYR A 137 -0.83 15.17 9.44
CA TYR A 137 -0.58 13.99 8.62
C TYR A 137 0.66 13.28 9.16
N TYR A 138 0.56 11.96 9.32
CA TYR A 138 1.67 11.12 9.74
C TYR A 138 1.72 9.89 8.83
N GLY A 139 2.80 9.74 8.08
CA GLY A 139 2.97 8.64 7.14
C GLY A 139 4.45 8.30 6.94
N LYS A 140 4.72 7.12 6.39
CA LYS A 140 6.07 6.72 5.99
C LYS A 140 6.21 6.88 4.47
N ALA A 141 7.37 7.31 4.00
CA ALA A 141 7.69 7.26 2.59
C ALA A 141 7.65 5.80 2.07
N TRP A 142 7.38 5.64 0.77
CA TRP A 142 7.26 4.32 0.15
C TRP A 142 8.63 3.75 -0.27
N THR A 143 9.62 3.94 0.60
CA THR A 143 11.02 3.48 0.45
C THR A 143 11.18 1.97 0.74
N GLY A 144 10.11 1.31 1.16
CA GLY A 144 10.15 -0.10 1.57
C GLY A 144 10.66 -0.27 3.01
N TYR A 145 11.04 -1.50 3.36
CA TYR A 145 11.70 -1.76 4.63
C TYR A 145 13.20 -1.87 4.38
N ASP A 146 13.96 -1.05 5.10
CA ASP A 146 15.41 -1.22 5.21
C ASP A 146 15.67 -2.53 5.97
N VAL A 147 15.74 -3.62 5.21
CA VAL A 147 16.12 -4.95 5.71
C VAL A 147 17.61 -5.03 6.03
N THR A 148 18.43 -4.03 5.67
CA THR A 148 19.87 -4.02 5.95
C THR A 148 20.17 -3.59 7.39
N ARG A 149 19.34 -2.71 7.98
CA ARG A 149 19.52 -2.27 9.38
C ARG A 149 19.28 -3.36 10.43
N LEU A 150 18.54 -4.41 10.09
CA LEU A 150 18.30 -5.58 10.96
C LEU A 150 19.41 -6.65 10.86
N VAL A 151 20.43 -6.46 10.02
CA VAL A 151 21.51 -7.46 9.80
C VAL A 151 22.74 -7.18 10.67
N SER A 152 22.66 -6.30 11.68
CA SER A 152 23.82 -5.99 12.53
C SER A 152 23.97 -6.87 13.77
N ASP A 153 23.17 -7.93 13.97
CA ASP A 153 23.33 -8.80 15.15
C ASP A 153 23.01 -10.31 14.97
N THR A 154 22.99 -10.84 13.75
CA THR A 154 22.96 -12.31 13.56
C THR A 154 23.96 -12.74 12.50
N SER A 155 25.14 -13.14 12.97
CA SER A 155 26.08 -14.00 12.24
C SER A 155 25.41 -15.34 11.91
N GLY A 156 24.81 -15.43 10.73
CA GLY A 156 24.20 -16.64 10.21
C GLY A 156 23.00 -16.33 9.34
N GLU A 157 23.23 -15.88 8.10
CA GLU A 157 22.16 -15.86 7.10
C GLU A 157 21.67 -17.29 6.90
N ASP A 158 20.48 -17.59 7.43
CA ASP A 158 19.75 -18.82 7.16
C ASP A 158 18.73 -18.53 6.04
N PRO A 159 19.11 -18.71 4.76
CA PRO A 159 18.29 -18.26 3.64
C PRO A 159 16.97 -19.01 3.60
N MET A 160 15.89 -18.30 3.26
CA MET A 160 14.58 -18.92 3.07
C MET A 160 14.55 -19.70 1.75
N VAL A 161 14.11 -20.95 1.80
CA VAL A 161 14.01 -21.86 0.66
C VAL A 161 12.62 -22.49 0.58
N PHE A 162 12.30 -23.08 -0.57
CA PHE A 162 11.00 -23.69 -0.83
C PHE A 162 11.10 -25.21 -0.78
N ILE A 163 10.20 -25.84 -0.02
CA ILE A 163 10.07 -27.30 0.06
C ILE A 163 8.63 -27.70 -0.24
N THR A 164 8.43 -28.98 -0.58
CA THR A 164 7.09 -29.58 -0.65
C THR A 164 6.97 -30.66 0.41
N GLU A 165 5.75 -30.94 0.85
CA GLU A 165 5.48 -31.90 1.94
C GLU A 165 6.18 -33.25 1.74
N SER A 166 6.08 -33.81 0.53
CA SER A 166 6.69 -35.08 0.13
C SER A 166 8.01 -34.94 -0.65
N GLY A 167 8.50 -33.72 -0.85
CA GLY A 167 9.72 -33.47 -1.62
C GLY A 167 10.99 -33.86 -0.86
N THR A 168 11.95 -34.46 -1.54
CA THR A 168 13.27 -34.83 -0.99
C THR A 168 14.34 -33.76 -1.17
N VAL A 169 14.01 -32.69 -1.91
CA VAL A 169 14.91 -31.57 -2.20
C VAL A 169 14.30 -30.23 -1.80
N TYR A 170 15.14 -29.24 -1.53
CA TYR A 170 14.75 -27.85 -1.40
C TYR A 170 15.08 -27.07 -2.67
N HIS A 171 14.34 -25.98 -2.89
CA HIS A 171 14.42 -25.13 -4.06
C HIS A 171 14.74 -23.69 -3.66
N LEU A 172 15.57 -23.01 -4.44
CA LEU A 172 15.86 -21.58 -4.26
C LEU A 172 14.88 -20.69 -5.04
N ASP A 173 14.31 -21.22 -6.12
CA ASP A 173 13.33 -20.52 -6.94
C ASP A 173 11.92 -21.10 -6.74
N ARG A 174 10.98 -20.26 -6.30
CA ARG A 174 9.56 -20.63 -6.15
C ARG A 174 8.93 -21.04 -7.47
N ASN A 175 9.42 -20.53 -8.60
CA ASN A 175 8.93 -20.79 -9.94
C ASN A 175 9.65 -21.98 -10.62
N CYS A 176 10.49 -22.72 -9.88
CA CYS A 176 11.14 -23.91 -10.40
C CYS A 176 10.11 -24.87 -11.03
N THR A 177 10.40 -25.40 -12.23
CA THR A 177 9.46 -26.28 -12.95
C THR A 177 9.16 -27.59 -12.24
N TYR A 178 10.02 -28.02 -11.30
CA TYR A 178 9.73 -29.17 -10.44
C TYR A 178 8.70 -28.83 -9.35
N LEU A 179 8.60 -27.56 -8.93
CA LEU A 179 7.54 -27.09 -8.04
C LEU A 179 6.25 -26.79 -8.81
N ASN A 180 6.37 -26.14 -9.97
CA ASN A 180 5.25 -25.73 -10.81
C ASN A 180 5.32 -26.45 -12.17
N PRO A 181 4.87 -27.70 -12.25
CA PRO A 181 4.80 -28.41 -13.53
C PRO A 181 3.77 -27.75 -14.45
N SER A 182 4.10 -27.63 -15.73
CA SER A 182 3.16 -27.18 -16.76
C SER A 182 2.03 -28.19 -16.89
N VAL A 183 0.80 -27.76 -16.64
CA VAL A 183 -0.40 -28.60 -16.73
C VAL A 183 -1.13 -28.32 -18.03
N LYS A 184 -1.44 -29.38 -18.79
CA LYS A 184 -2.22 -29.31 -20.04
C LYS A 184 -3.57 -30.00 -19.82
N SER A 185 -4.64 -29.39 -20.32
CA SER A 185 -5.95 -30.03 -20.41
C SER A 185 -6.06 -30.75 -21.75
N VAL A 186 -6.47 -32.02 -21.72
CA VAL A 186 -6.63 -32.88 -22.90
C VAL A 186 -7.94 -33.64 -22.81
N SER A 187 -8.52 -34.02 -23.95
CA SER A 187 -9.73 -34.82 -23.95
C SER A 187 -9.45 -36.21 -23.40
N THR A 188 -10.37 -36.78 -22.62
CA THR A 188 -10.22 -38.13 -22.03
C THR A 188 -9.93 -39.19 -23.09
N GLU A 189 -10.52 -39.04 -24.28
CA GLU A 189 -10.38 -39.96 -25.40
C GLU A 189 -8.98 -39.92 -26.05
N SER A 190 -8.31 -38.77 -26.04
CA SER A 190 -6.99 -38.60 -26.68
C SER A 190 -5.82 -39.04 -25.79
N VAL A 191 -6.03 -39.19 -24.48
CA VAL A 191 -4.95 -39.43 -23.51
C VAL A 191 -4.23 -40.75 -23.74
N THR A 192 -4.94 -41.76 -24.25
CA THR A 192 -4.36 -43.08 -24.58
C THR A 192 -3.34 -43.00 -25.71
N ASP A 193 -3.47 -42.01 -26.60
CA ASP A 193 -2.61 -41.83 -27.77
C ASP A 193 -1.43 -40.89 -27.47
N LEU A 194 -1.54 -40.08 -26.42
CA LEU A 194 -0.49 -39.17 -25.98
C LEU A 194 0.64 -39.90 -25.23
N ARG A 195 1.84 -39.37 -25.36
CA ARG A 195 3.03 -39.80 -24.61
C ARG A 195 3.62 -38.61 -23.88
N ASN A 196 4.30 -38.89 -22.77
CA ASN A 196 5.11 -37.87 -22.09
C ASN A 196 6.42 -37.65 -22.84
N ASP A 197 7.18 -36.63 -22.46
CA ASP A 197 8.45 -36.27 -23.12
C ASP A 197 9.50 -37.38 -23.05
N SER A 198 9.35 -38.34 -22.13
CA SER A 198 10.19 -39.54 -22.01
C SER A 198 9.67 -40.73 -22.83
N GLY A 199 8.60 -40.56 -23.62
CA GLY A 199 7.98 -41.62 -24.44
C GLY A 199 7.04 -42.56 -23.68
N GLY A 200 6.78 -42.30 -22.39
CA GLY A 200 5.90 -43.09 -21.53
C GLY A 200 4.41 -42.83 -21.78
N ARG A 201 3.57 -43.80 -21.41
CA ARG A 201 2.10 -43.67 -21.40
C ARG A 201 1.61 -42.98 -20.14
N TYR A 202 0.44 -42.34 -20.24
CA TYR A 202 -0.26 -41.78 -19.08
C TYR A 202 -1.22 -42.81 -18.47
N TYR A 203 -1.17 -42.96 -17.15
CA TYR A 203 -1.99 -43.85 -16.36
C TYR A 203 -2.95 -43.08 -15.45
N ALA A 204 -4.04 -43.72 -15.01
CA ALA A 204 -4.98 -43.08 -14.11
C ALA A 204 -4.32 -42.78 -12.77
N CYS A 205 -4.35 -41.52 -12.32
CA CYS A 205 -3.84 -41.16 -11.00
C CYS A 205 -4.56 -41.97 -9.90
N GLU A 206 -3.81 -42.53 -8.96
CA GLU A 206 -4.35 -43.35 -7.86
C GLU A 206 -5.38 -42.60 -6.98
N ARG A 207 -5.21 -41.27 -6.86
CA ARG A 207 -6.03 -40.42 -5.99
C ARG A 207 -7.31 -39.94 -6.65
N CYS A 208 -7.22 -39.39 -7.87
CA CYS A 208 -8.36 -38.79 -8.56
C CYS A 208 -8.84 -39.57 -9.79
N GLY A 209 -8.10 -40.57 -10.25
CA GLY A 209 -8.44 -41.36 -11.45
C GLY A 209 -9.68 -42.23 -11.30
N LYS A 210 -10.14 -42.46 -10.06
CA LYS A 210 -11.44 -43.11 -9.77
C LYS A 210 -12.64 -42.18 -9.92
N VAL A 211 -12.41 -40.87 -10.00
CA VAL A 211 -13.45 -39.87 -10.20
C VAL A 211 -13.74 -39.73 -11.70
N PRO A 212 -15.01 -39.82 -12.14
CA PRO A 212 -15.36 -39.65 -13.55
C PRO A 212 -14.89 -38.30 -14.07
N ALA A 213 -14.10 -38.32 -15.15
CA ALA A 213 -13.66 -37.11 -15.83
C ALA A 213 -14.81 -36.54 -16.67
N GLN A 214 -15.08 -35.23 -16.56
CA GLN A 214 -16.12 -34.52 -17.33
C GLN A 214 -15.62 -34.19 -18.75
N GLY A 215 -15.22 -35.21 -19.51
CA GLY A 215 -14.73 -35.09 -20.89
C GLY A 215 -13.28 -34.59 -21.05
N GLN A 216 -12.65 -34.08 -19.99
CA GLN A 216 -11.25 -33.63 -19.99
C GLN A 216 -10.49 -34.15 -18.78
N VAL A 217 -9.19 -34.37 -18.98
CA VAL A 217 -8.23 -34.71 -17.93
C VAL A 217 -6.98 -33.85 -18.05
N TYR A 218 -6.22 -33.80 -16.97
CA TYR A 218 -5.03 -32.97 -16.85
C TYR A 218 -3.77 -33.83 -16.82
N ILE A 219 -2.81 -33.49 -17.66
CA ILE A 219 -1.51 -34.15 -17.75
C ILE A 219 -0.38 -33.13 -17.57
N THR A 220 0.82 -33.63 -17.32
CA THR A 220 2.05 -32.83 -17.27
C THR A 220 3.08 -33.45 -18.20
N ASP A 221 3.97 -32.63 -18.79
CA ASP A 221 4.90 -33.08 -19.84
C ASP A 221 5.86 -34.20 -19.41
N TYR A 222 6.20 -34.26 -18.12
CA TYR A 222 7.11 -35.27 -17.55
C TYR A 222 6.41 -36.27 -16.63
N GLY A 223 5.11 -36.11 -16.36
CA GLY A 223 4.36 -37.04 -15.53
C GLY A 223 4.02 -38.33 -16.27
N ASP A 224 3.74 -39.38 -15.54
CA ASP A 224 3.22 -40.65 -16.06
C ASP A 224 1.73 -40.84 -15.76
N SER A 225 1.10 -39.86 -15.12
CA SER A 225 -0.26 -39.95 -14.61
C SER A 225 -1.14 -38.84 -15.19
N TYR A 226 -2.38 -39.18 -15.53
CA TYR A 226 -3.45 -38.21 -15.84
C TYR A 226 -4.38 -38.01 -14.64
N HIS A 227 -4.91 -36.81 -14.51
CA HIS A 227 -5.72 -36.39 -13.36
C HIS A 227 -7.09 -35.89 -13.80
N SER A 228 -8.17 -36.41 -13.18
CA SER A 228 -9.55 -35.95 -13.45
C SER A 228 -9.88 -34.59 -12.82
N GLN A 229 -9.04 -34.07 -11.92
CA GLN A 229 -9.29 -32.84 -11.16
C GLN A 229 -8.04 -31.95 -11.09
N LEU A 230 -8.22 -30.64 -11.27
CA LEU A 230 -7.14 -29.65 -11.26
C LEU A 230 -6.52 -29.43 -9.86
N ASN A 231 -7.27 -29.73 -8.80
CA ASN A 231 -6.86 -29.58 -7.40
C ASN A 231 -6.33 -30.91 -6.80
N CYS A 232 -6.11 -31.94 -7.61
CA CYS A 232 -5.52 -33.18 -7.13
C CYS A 232 -4.15 -32.89 -6.50
N SER A 233 -3.92 -33.38 -5.27
CA SER A 233 -2.63 -33.23 -4.58
C SER A 233 -1.48 -34.00 -5.22
N GLY A 234 -1.76 -34.90 -6.17
CA GLY A 234 -0.74 -35.49 -7.04
C GLY A 234 -0.35 -34.60 -8.23
N LEU A 235 -1.20 -33.65 -8.61
CA LEU A 235 -0.98 -32.69 -9.70
C LEU A 235 -0.41 -31.36 -9.18
N LYS A 236 -1.01 -30.82 -8.11
CA LYS A 236 -0.55 -29.61 -7.44
C LYS A 236 0.21 -29.96 -6.17
N ARG A 237 1.37 -29.35 -5.99
CA ARG A 237 2.19 -29.47 -4.77
C ARG A 237 1.92 -28.31 -3.84
N THR A 238 1.73 -28.58 -2.55
CA THR A 238 1.73 -27.54 -1.52
C THR A 238 3.19 -27.13 -1.27
N ILE A 239 3.49 -25.85 -1.50
CA ILE A 239 4.84 -25.29 -1.37
C ILE A 239 4.93 -24.53 -0.05
N TYR A 240 5.86 -24.95 0.81
CA TYR A 240 6.20 -24.28 2.06
C TYR A 240 7.48 -23.47 1.90
N THR A 241 7.53 -22.31 2.55
CA THR A 241 8.73 -21.48 2.64
C THR A 241 9.31 -21.67 4.04
N VAL A 242 10.51 -22.22 4.13
CA VAL A 242 11.19 -22.54 5.40
C VAL A 242 12.63 -22.04 5.37
N PRO A 243 13.25 -21.73 6.52
CA PRO A 243 14.69 -21.48 6.58
C PRO A 243 15.49 -22.72 6.14
N LEU A 244 16.65 -22.53 5.51
CA LEU A 244 17.49 -23.63 5.02
C LEU A 244 17.87 -24.63 6.13
N SER A 245 18.13 -24.15 7.35
CA SER A 245 18.41 -24.99 8.53
C SER A 245 17.25 -25.93 8.88
N GLN A 246 16.02 -25.56 8.52
CA GLN A 246 14.79 -26.32 8.80
C GLN A 246 14.36 -27.23 7.64
N THR A 247 15.18 -27.34 6.59
CA THR A 247 14.89 -28.26 5.48
C THR A 247 14.98 -29.73 5.85
N GLY A 248 15.48 -30.06 7.06
CA GLY A 248 15.57 -31.43 7.56
C GLY A 248 16.56 -32.30 6.77
N GLY A 249 17.63 -31.70 6.23
CA GLY A 249 18.67 -32.40 5.49
C GLY A 249 18.29 -32.75 4.03
N ARG A 250 17.23 -32.15 3.49
CA ARG A 250 16.86 -32.31 2.07
C ARG A 250 18.00 -31.85 1.16
N GLY A 251 18.18 -32.57 0.06
CA GLY A 251 19.18 -32.22 -0.95
C GLY A 251 18.84 -30.92 -1.69
N ARG A 252 19.81 -30.35 -2.39
CA ARG A 252 19.57 -29.17 -3.22
C ARG A 252 18.99 -29.59 -4.58
N CYS A 253 17.99 -28.86 -5.07
CA CYS A 253 17.36 -29.15 -6.35
C CYS A 253 18.27 -28.83 -7.54
N SER A 254 18.68 -29.85 -8.30
CA SER A 254 19.56 -29.75 -9.47
C SER A 254 19.21 -28.68 -10.53
N LYS A 255 17.94 -28.29 -10.66
CA LYS A 255 17.50 -27.28 -11.65
C LYS A 255 17.57 -25.82 -11.17
N CYS A 256 17.36 -25.56 -9.89
CA CYS A 256 17.40 -24.21 -9.32
C CYS A 256 18.46 -24.05 -8.23
N GLY A 257 19.36 -25.04 -8.09
CA GLY A 257 20.48 -25.07 -7.14
C GLY A 257 21.40 -26.28 -7.34
#